data_AF-A0A6G3D5V3-F1
#
_entry.id   AF-A0A6G3D5V3-F1
#
_cell.length_a   1.000
_cell.length_b   1.000
_cell.length_c   1.000
_cell.angle_alpha   90.00
_cell.angle_beta   90.00
_cell.angle_gamma   90.00
#
_symmetry.space_group_name_H-M   'P 1'
#
loop_
_entity.id
_entity.type
_entity.pdbx_description
1 polymer ?
#
loop_
_entity_poly.entity_id
_entity_poly.type
_entity_poly.pdbx_seq_one_letter_code
_entity_poly.pdbx_strand_id
1 'polypeptide(L)'
;MRIPWSRGRGLTVGVAALLVLTVTAPAASAAPATVSPAPSAVPAGPTRVLTLITGDKVTVTGEDGAPAVLSVTDTHGRSGGAHVMSVGSDTYVYPDAAIPYLASGALDGRLFNVTELIEDGYDDARADELPLIVTYTDTAARSRGAKTPEGARRTRALSSIQGAAISAEHSRAADFWASLTGTGDTAAGGRAARSATSGGRLVGGIAKVWLDG
;
A
#
# COMPACT_ATOMS: atom_id res chain seq x y z
N MET A 1 -7.60 -54.03 -1.85
CA MET A 1 -6.13 -53.87 -1.95
C MET A 1 -5.55 -53.91 -0.52
N ARG A 2 -4.98 -55.04 -0.10
CA ARG A 2 -4.38 -55.27 1.22
C ARG A 2 -2.98 -55.81 0.99
N ILE A 3 -1.93 -55.12 1.44
CA ILE A 3 -0.68 -55.73 1.91
C ILE A 3 0.06 -54.73 2.83
N PRO A 4 0.17 -54.98 4.14
CA PRO A 4 1.33 -54.53 4.91
C PRO A 4 2.29 -55.70 5.15
N TRP A 5 3.57 -55.44 4.92
CA TRP A 5 4.70 -56.36 5.07
C TRP A 5 4.90 -56.74 6.54
N SER A 6 5.38 -57.96 6.79
CA SER A 6 5.72 -58.45 8.13
C SER A 6 7.20 -58.82 8.25
N ARG A 7 7.68 -58.75 9.51
CA ARG A 7 8.82 -59.45 10.14
C ARG A 7 10.16 -58.67 10.12
N GLY A 8 10.98 -58.69 11.18
CA GLY A 8 11.14 -59.77 12.15
C GLY A 8 11.62 -59.38 13.55
N ARG A 9 11.63 -60.42 14.38
CA ARG A 9 11.88 -60.48 15.82
C ARG A 9 13.38 -60.45 16.14
N GLY A 10 13.72 -59.90 17.30
CA GLY A 10 14.93 -60.25 18.07
C GLY A 10 14.57 -60.23 19.55
N LEU A 11 14.72 -61.37 20.23
CA LEU A 11 14.40 -61.62 21.63
C LEU A 11 15.69 -62.07 22.33
N THR A 12 16.05 -61.42 23.44
CA THR A 12 16.99 -61.98 24.42
C THR A 12 16.61 -61.52 25.83
N VAL A 13 16.45 -62.53 26.70
CA VAL A 13 16.17 -62.48 28.14
C VAL A 13 17.49 -62.39 28.91
N GLY A 14 17.51 -61.73 30.07
CA GLY A 14 18.64 -61.77 31.01
C GLY A 14 18.33 -61.10 32.35
N VAL A 15 18.44 -61.88 33.43
CA VAL A 15 18.01 -61.66 34.83
C VAL A 15 19.00 -60.81 35.64
N ALA A 16 18.52 -60.00 36.61
CA ALA A 16 19.09 -59.88 37.97
C ALA A 16 18.34 -58.84 38.82
N ALA A 17 17.94 -59.25 40.03
CA ALA A 17 17.38 -58.40 41.07
C ALA A 17 18.50 -57.74 41.89
N LEU A 18 18.33 -56.48 42.28
CA LEU A 18 18.89 -55.94 43.53
C LEU A 18 18.13 -54.66 43.94
N LEU A 19 17.58 -54.67 45.16
CA LEU A 19 17.04 -53.48 45.82
C LEU A 19 18.17 -52.49 46.13
N VAL A 20 17.99 -51.23 45.72
CA VAL A 20 18.68 -50.08 46.33
C VAL A 20 17.67 -48.94 46.43
N LEU A 21 17.38 -48.50 47.67
CA LEU A 21 16.68 -47.25 47.93
C LEU A 21 17.56 -46.08 47.47
N THR A 22 17.09 -45.29 46.51
CA THR A 22 17.66 -43.97 46.20
C THR A 22 16.55 -42.93 46.29
N VAL A 23 16.68 -42.03 47.27
CA VAL A 23 15.87 -40.81 47.37
C VAL A 23 16.08 -39.98 46.10
N THR A 24 15.07 -39.92 45.24
CA THR A 24 15.05 -39.00 44.10
C THR A 24 14.45 -37.68 44.57
N ALA A 25 15.28 -36.63 44.62
CA ALA A 25 14.84 -35.25 44.73
C ALA A 25 13.82 -34.92 43.62
N PRO A 26 12.88 -33.99 43.83
CA PRO A 26 11.97 -33.57 42.77
C PRO A 26 12.78 -32.92 41.65
N ALA A 27 12.80 -33.56 40.49
CA ALA A 27 13.25 -32.93 39.26
C ALA A 27 12.28 -31.78 38.96
N ALA A 28 12.77 -30.54 39.08
CA ALA A 28 12.07 -29.38 38.58
C ALA A 28 11.88 -29.55 37.08
N SER A 29 10.64 -29.80 36.67
CA SER A 29 10.23 -29.79 35.27
C SER A 29 10.49 -28.37 34.73
N ALA A 30 11.59 -28.19 34.02
CA ALA A 30 11.84 -26.97 33.27
C ALA A 30 10.78 -26.91 32.16
N ALA A 31 9.75 -26.08 32.36
CA ALA A 31 8.78 -25.79 31.33
C ALA A 31 9.52 -25.31 30.08
N PRO A 32 9.12 -25.77 28.87
CA PRO A 32 9.71 -25.26 27.64
C PRO A 32 9.52 -23.75 27.61
N ALA A 33 10.63 -23.01 27.57
CA ALA A 33 10.60 -21.58 27.41
C ALA A 33 9.90 -21.27 26.08
N THR A 34 8.68 -20.76 26.16
CA THR A 34 8.01 -20.11 25.04
C THR A 34 8.89 -18.94 24.63
N VAL A 35 9.66 -19.12 23.56
CA VAL A 35 10.42 -18.05 22.94
C VAL A 35 9.38 -17.08 22.39
N SER A 36 9.16 -15.98 23.09
CA SER A 36 8.31 -14.90 22.61
C SER A 36 8.89 -14.44 21.27
N PRO A 37 8.12 -14.36 20.18
CA PRO A 37 8.64 -13.84 18.93
C PRO A 37 9.19 -12.45 19.20
N ALA A 38 10.47 -12.24 18.90
CA ALA A 38 11.08 -10.92 19.00
C ALA A 38 10.26 -9.95 18.14
N PRO A 39 9.94 -8.74 18.64
CA PRO A 39 9.28 -7.75 17.82
C PRO A 39 10.13 -7.51 16.57
N SER A 40 9.50 -7.57 15.39
CA SER A 40 10.16 -7.22 14.13
C SER A 40 10.81 -5.85 14.32
N ALA A 41 12.14 -5.78 14.26
CA ALA A 41 12.85 -4.53 14.41
C ALA A 41 12.41 -3.61 13.27
N VAL A 42 11.77 -2.49 13.62
CA VAL A 42 11.51 -1.41 12.66
C VAL A 42 12.89 -0.92 12.22
N PRO A 43 13.20 -0.92 10.91
CA PRO A 43 14.48 -0.43 10.44
C PRO A 43 14.69 0.99 10.96
N ALA A 44 15.84 1.23 11.59
CA ALA A 44 16.21 2.56 12.05
C ALA A 44 16.61 3.40 10.84
N GLY A 45 16.01 4.57 10.69
CA GLY A 45 16.29 5.50 9.59
C GLY A 45 15.49 6.78 9.72
N PRO A 46 15.76 7.79 8.87
CA PRO A 46 14.99 9.02 8.87
C PRO A 46 13.53 8.74 8.52
N THR A 47 12.64 9.45 9.18
CA THR A 47 11.20 9.39 8.90
C THR A 47 10.86 10.38 7.80
N ARG A 48 10.08 9.93 6.81
CA ARG A 48 9.56 10.79 5.75
C ARG A 48 8.04 10.67 5.69
N VAL A 49 7.39 11.74 5.26
CA VAL A 49 5.94 11.81 5.11
C VAL A 49 5.63 12.15 3.67
N LEU A 50 4.69 11.41 3.08
CA LEU A 50 4.26 11.59 1.70
C LEU A 50 2.75 11.73 1.65
N THR A 51 2.27 12.72 0.93
CA THR A 51 0.85 12.86 0.61
C THR A 51 0.56 12.22 -0.74
N LEU A 52 -0.24 11.16 -0.76
CA LEU A 52 -0.67 10.49 -1.99
C LEU A 52 -1.75 11.32 -2.71
N ILE A 53 -1.98 11.04 -3.99
CA ILE A 53 -3.02 11.73 -4.79
C ILE A 53 -4.45 11.53 -4.27
N THR A 54 -4.68 10.56 -3.38
CA THR A 54 -5.94 10.33 -2.68
C THR A 54 -6.14 11.25 -1.47
N GLY A 55 -5.09 11.96 -1.08
CA GLY A 55 -5.02 12.75 0.16
C GLY A 55 -4.58 11.96 1.39
N ASP A 56 -4.36 10.65 1.27
CA ASP A 56 -3.82 9.84 2.36
C ASP A 56 -2.34 10.20 2.59
N LYS A 57 -1.95 10.29 3.87
CA LYS A 57 -0.58 10.52 4.31
C LYS A 57 0.10 9.22 4.69
N VAL A 58 1.21 8.92 4.04
CA VAL A 58 2.06 7.75 4.31
C VAL A 58 3.30 8.20 5.06
N THR A 59 3.48 7.68 6.27
CA THR A 59 4.71 7.85 7.04
C THR A 59 5.57 6.62 6.82
N VAL A 60 6.80 6.82 6.37
CA VAL A 60 7.77 5.75 6.19
C VAL A 60 9.06 6.00 6.95
N THR A 61 9.84 4.94 7.15
CA THR A 61 11.21 5.02 7.66
C THR A 61 12.14 4.20 6.80
N GLY A 62 13.39 4.67 6.70
CA GLY A 62 14.43 4.08 5.88
C GLY A 62 15.11 5.13 5.00
N GLU A 63 16.33 4.82 4.58
CA GLU A 63 17.16 5.73 3.78
C GLU A 63 17.32 5.24 2.34
N ASP A 64 17.47 3.92 2.14
CA ASP A 64 17.77 3.30 0.86
C ASP A 64 16.96 2.01 0.64
N GLY A 65 16.53 1.77 -0.60
CA GLY A 65 15.78 0.58 -0.99
C GLY A 65 14.30 0.66 -0.65
N ALA A 66 13.70 -0.47 -0.22
CA ALA A 66 12.28 -0.56 0.08
C ALA A 66 11.97 0.07 1.46
N PRO A 67 11.41 1.29 1.54
CA PRO A 67 11.12 1.92 2.83
C PRO A 67 10.03 1.14 3.57
N ALA A 68 10.14 1.10 4.89
CA ALA A 68 9.13 0.48 5.74
C ALA A 68 8.00 1.46 6.04
N VAL A 69 6.76 1.08 5.74
CA VAL A 69 5.56 1.89 6.03
C VAL A 69 5.22 1.78 7.50
N LEU A 70 5.30 2.91 8.21
CA LEU A 70 4.96 3.01 9.63
C LEU A 70 3.46 3.23 9.86
N SER A 71 2.85 4.08 9.04
CA SER A 71 1.42 4.40 9.13
C SER A 71 0.89 4.94 7.82
N VAL A 72 -0.38 4.64 7.54
CA VAL A 72 -1.17 5.30 6.50
C VAL A 72 -2.35 5.98 7.18
N THR A 73 -2.56 7.25 6.88
CA THR A 73 -3.53 8.09 7.56
C THR A 73 -4.43 8.77 6.54
N ASP A 74 -5.74 8.74 6.76
CA ASP A 74 -6.70 9.40 5.87
C ASP A 74 -6.63 10.94 6.00
N THR A 75 -7.39 11.63 5.15
CA THR A 75 -7.49 13.10 5.13
C THR A 75 -8.02 13.71 6.44
N HIS A 76 -8.53 12.89 7.36
CA HIS A 76 -9.04 13.30 8.67
C HIS A 76 -8.09 12.91 9.82
N GLY A 77 -6.90 12.38 9.52
CA GLY A 77 -5.94 11.97 10.53
C GLY A 77 -6.27 10.64 11.21
N ARG A 78 -7.15 9.82 10.63
CA ARG A 78 -7.49 8.48 11.14
C ARG A 78 -6.69 7.42 10.39
N SER A 79 -6.55 6.21 10.96
CA SER A 79 -5.94 5.09 10.25
C SER A 79 -6.64 4.86 8.91
N GLY A 80 -5.90 5.00 7.81
CA GLY A 80 -6.39 4.80 6.46
C GLY A 80 -6.33 3.31 6.07
N GLY A 81 -7.33 2.87 5.30
CA GLY A 81 -7.31 1.54 4.69
C GLY A 81 -6.42 1.52 3.46
N ALA A 82 -5.38 0.69 3.47
CA ALA A 82 -4.45 0.55 2.37
C ALA A 82 -3.82 -0.85 2.30
N HIS A 83 -3.49 -1.26 1.08
CA HIS A 83 -2.69 -2.45 0.80
C HIS A 83 -1.23 -2.03 0.59
N VAL A 84 -0.34 -2.49 1.48
CA VAL A 84 1.11 -2.29 1.35
C VAL A 84 1.73 -3.54 0.75
N MET A 85 2.52 -3.38 -0.30
CA MET A 85 3.22 -4.47 -0.97
C MET A 85 4.65 -4.06 -1.33
N SER A 86 5.60 -4.96 -1.14
CA SER A 86 6.97 -4.78 -1.61
C SER A 86 7.24 -5.68 -2.82
N VAL A 87 7.79 -5.11 -3.88
CA VAL A 87 8.16 -5.82 -5.11
C VAL A 87 9.60 -5.44 -5.44
N GLY A 88 10.53 -6.38 -5.31
CA GLY A 88 11.95 -6.08 -5.48
C GLY A 88 12.43 -5.07 -4.44
N SER A 89 12.96 -3.93 -4.90
CA SER A 89 13.38 -2.78 -4.08
C SER A 89 12.28 -1.76 -3.82
N ASP A 90 11.08 -1.97 -4.38
CA ASP A 90 10.04 -0.95 -4.39
C ASP A 90 8.94 -1.28 -3.38
N THR A 91 8.52 -0.27 -2.63
CA THR A 91 7.37 -0.35 -1.73
C THR A 91 6.21 0.42 -2.33
N TYR A 92 5.09 -0.27 -2.53
CA TYR A 92 3.83 0.32 -2.98
C TYR A 92 2.82 0.42 -1.85
N VAL A 93 2.08 1.51 -1.82
CA VAL A 93 0.95 1.72 -0.90
C VAL A 93 -0.28 2.07 -1.70
N TYR A 94 -1.23 1.15 -1.78
CA TYR A 94 -2.48 1.34 -2.51
C TYR A 94 -3.64 1.58 -1.54
N PRO A 95 -4.12 2.83 -1.39
CA PRO A 95 -5.31 3.12 -0.60
C PRO A 95 -6.53 2.40 -1.18
N ASP A 96 -7.45 1.95 -0.33
CA ASP A 96 -8.66 1.22 -0.74
C ASP A 96 -9.49 2.01 -1.77
N ALA A 97 -9.49 3.33 -1.64
CA ALA A 97 -10.19 4.24 -2.55
C ALA A 97 -9.60 4.21 -3.99
N ALA A 98 -8.31 3.92 -4.14
CA ALA A 98 -7.61 3.93 -5.44
C ALA A 98 -7.77 2.62 -6.22
N ILE A 99 -7.98 1.50 -5.53
CA ILE A 99 -8.07 0.15 -6.11
C ILE A 99 -8.97 0.05 -7.37
N PRO A 100 -10.22 0.55 -7.39
CA PRO A 100 -11.05 0.44 -8.59
C PRO A 100 -10.48 1.19 -9.80
N TYR A 101 -9.77 2.30 -9.57
CA TYR A 101 -9.18 3.13 -10.64
C TYR A 101 -7.83 2.60 -11.13
N LEU A 102 -7.11 1.89 -10.26
CA LEU A 102 -5.93 1.12 -10.64
C LEU A 102 -6.33 -0.09 -11.49
N ALA A 103 -7.37 -0.81 -11.08
CA ALA A 103 -7.89 -1.97 -11.81
C ALA A 103 -8.43 -1.61 -13.21
N SER A 104 -9.02 -0.42 -13.37
CA SER A 104 -9.49 0.07 -14.68
C SER A 104 -8.36 0.63 -15.56
N GLY A 105 -7.15 0.82 -15.02
CA GLY A 105 -6.03 1.47 -15.69
C GLY A 105 -6.12 3.00 -15.78
N ALA A 106 -7.15 3.60 -15.16
CA ALA A 106 -7.33 5.05 -15.14
C ALA A 106 -6.30 5.75 -14.24
N LEU A 107 -5.77 5.07 -13.23
CA LEU A 107 -4.58 5.50 -12.48
C LEU A 107 -3.41 4.59 -12.78
N ASP A 108 -2.23 5.18 -12.85
CA ASP A 108 -0.98 4.45 -12.96
C ASP A 108 -0.47 3.99 -11.59
N GLY A 109 0.10 2.79 -11.52
CA GLY A 109 0.60 2.22 -10.27
C GLY A 109 1.77 3.00 -9.66
N ARG A 110 2.54 3.72 -10.50
CA ARG A 110 3.68 4.54 -10.04
C ARG A 110 3.28 5.71 -9.16
N LEU A 111 2.03 6.17 -9.26
CA LEU A 111 1.45 7.19 -8.35
C LEU A 111 1.43 6.74 -6.87
N PHE A 112 1.65 5.45 -6.64
CA PHE A 112 1.59 4.78 -5.35
C PHE A 112 2.89 4.04 -5.03
N ASN A 113 3.94 4.22 -5.84
CA ASN A 113 5.29 3.70 -5.58
C ASN A 113 6.00 4.64 -4.61
N VAL A 114 5.98 4.31 -3.33
CA VAL A 114 6.54 5.18 -2.27
C VAL A 114 8.05 5.27 -2.38
N THR A 115 8.73 4.23 -2.88
CA THR A 115 10.18 4.29 -3.13
C THR A 115 10.49 5.35 -4.17
N GLU A 116 9.92 5.25 -5.37
CA GLU A 116 10.16 6.16 -6.50
C GLU A 116 9.76 7.61 -6.14
N LEU A 117 8.62 7.81 -5.49
CA LEU A 117 8.20 9.15 -5.04
C LEU A 117 9.21 9.81 -4.08
N ILE A 118 9.85 9.04 -3.21
CA ILE A 118 10.86 9.53 -2.27
C ILE A 118 12.18 9.82 -2.98
N GLU A 119 12.58 8.94 -3.90
CA GLU A 119 13.81 9.09 -4.70
C GLU A 119 13.75 10.34 -5.59
N ASP A 120 12.59 10.59 -6.21
CA ASP A 120 12.34 11.77 -7.03
C ASP A 120 12.12 13.05 -6.20
N GLY A 121 12.03 12.93 -4.88
CA GLY A 121 11.92 14.07 -3.96
C GLY A 121 10.51 14.64 -3.83
N TYR A 122 9.47 13.86 -4.08
CA TYR A 122 8.07 14.23 -3.92
C TYR A 122 7.51 13.99 -2.50
N ASP A 123 8.40 13.88 -1.50
CA ASP A 123 7.97 13.88 -0.10
C ASP A 123 7.59 15.29 0.38
N ASP A 124 6.73 15.37 1.40
CA ASP A 124 6.15 16.61 1.92
C ASP A 124 7.22 17.60 2.44
N ALA A 125 8.46 17.15 2.71
CA ALA A 125 9.53 18.02 3.17
C ALA A 125 10.32 18.67 2.03
N ARG A 126 10.25 18.11 0.81
CA ARG A 126 11.03 18.55 -0.35
C ARG A 126 10.18 19.19 -1.44
N ALA A 127 8.92 18.78 -1.56
CA ALA A 127 7.98 19.28 -2.55
C ALA A 127 6.59 19.53 -1.95
N ASP A 128 5.97 20.62 -2.38
CA ASP A 128 4.58 20.95 -2.04
C ASP A 128 3.58 20.49 -3.12
N GLU A 129 4.10 19.98 -4.25
CA GLU A 129 3.31 19.57 -5.40
C GLU A 129 3.88 18.33 -6.08
N LEU A 130 2.99 17.55 -6.69
CA LEU A 130 3.29 16.37 -7.47
C LEU A 130 3.02 16.64 -8.95
N PRO A 131 4.02 16.55 -9.84
CA PRO A 131 3.83 16.76 -11.26
C PRO A 131 3.19 15.52 -11.91
N LEU A 132 2.11 15.73 -12.66
CA LEU A 132 1.25 14.70 -13.21
C LEU A 132 0.90 15.00 -14.66
N ILE A 133 0.67 13.95 -15.44
CA ILE A 133 0.02 14.04 -16.74
C ILE A 133 -1.41 13.51 -16.61
N VAL A 134 -2.35 14.27 -17.17
CA VAL A 134 -3.74 13.85 -17.35
C VAL A 134 -4.07 13.77 -18.82
N THR A 135 -4.80 12.73 -19.22
CA THR A 135 -5.40 12.61 -20.55
C THR A 135 -6.91 12.66 -20.45
N TYR A 136 -7.52 13.14 -21.52
CA TYR A 136 -8.95 13.26 -21.62
C TYR A 136 -9.51 12.24 -22.61
N THR A 137 -10.74 11.81 -22.36
CA THR A 137 -11.51 11.04 -23.33
C THR A 137 -11.70 11.84 -24.62
N ASP A 138 -11.82 11.11 -25.72
CA ASP A 138 -12.12 11.64 -27.04
C ASP A 138 -13.25 12.70 -27.06
N THR A 139 -14.35 12.42 -26.35
CA THR A 139 -15.49 13.33 -26.25
C THR A 139 -15.15 14.60 -25.49
N ALA A 140 -14.40 14.50 -24.39
CA ALA A 140 -14.00 15.65 -23.57
C ALA A 140 -12.95 16.52 -24.29
N ALA A 141 -12.02 15.90 -25.01
CA ALA A 141 -11.02 16.59 -25.80
C ALA A 141 -11.64 17.44 -26.92
N ARG A 142 -12.66 16.91 -27.64
CA ARG A 142 -13.33 17.63 -28.74
C ARG A 142 -14.24 18.77 -28.29
N SER A 143 -14.87 18.63 -27.12
CA SER A 143 -15.88 19.57 -26.62
C SER A 143 -15.30 20.77 -25.85
N ARG A 144 -13.97 20.91 -25.76
CA ARG A 144 -13.30 21.79 -24.78
C ARG A 144 -13.73 21.50 -23.33
N GLY A 145 -14.20 20.28 -23.05
CA GLY A 145 -14.56 19.81 -21.72
C GLY A 145 -13.36 19.51 -20.82
N ALA A 146 -12.14 19.57 -21.37
CA ALA A 146 -10.88 19.33 -20.68
C ALA A 146 -10.53 20.42 -19.65
N LYS A 147 -11.17 20.34 -18.48
CA LYS A 147 -10.87 21.18 -17.31
C LYS A 147 -9.67 20.62 -16.54
N THR A 148 -8.92 21.53 -15.93
CA THR A 148 -7.94 21.15 -14.92
C THR A 148 -8.69 20.67 -13.67
N PRO A 149 -8.33 19.51 -13.09
CA PRO A 149 -8.87 19.08 -11.81
C PRO A 149 -8.69 20.16 -10.72
N GLU A 150 -9.59 20.19 -9.74
CA GLU A 150 -9.42 21.05 -8.57
C GLU A 150 -8.18 20.59 -7.79
N GLY A 151 -7.59 21.46 -6.97
CA GLY A 151 -6.36 21.12 -6.24
C GLY A 151 -5.09 20.98 -7.11
N ALA A 152 -5.21 21.21 -8.43
CA ALA A 152 -4.08 21.18 -9.36
C ALA A 152 -4.01 22.43 -10.24
N ARG A 153 -2.80 22.73 -10.73
CA ARG A 153 -2.54 23.80 -11.70
C ARG A 153 -2.06 23.21 -13.00
N ARG A 154 -2.60 23.66 -14.14
CA ARG A 154 -2.11 23.25 -15.45
C ARG A 154 -0.79 23.96 -15.75
N THR A 155 0.26 23.18 -16.00
CA THR A 155 1.59 23.68 -16.35
C THR A 155 1.80 23.71 -17.86
N ARG A 156 1.27 22.72 -18.59
CA ARG A 156 1.40 22.64 -20.05
C ARG A 156 0.23 21.92 -20.71
N ALA A 157 -0.18 22.37 -21.89
CA ALA A 157 -1.10 21.62 -22.74
C ALA A 157 -0.34 20.58 -23.58
N LEU A 158 -0.83 19.35 -23.65
CA LEU A 158 -0.23 18.24 -24.39
C LEU A 158 -1.22 17.77 -25.47
N SER A 159 -1.40 18.60 -26.51
CA SER A 159 -2.41 18.38 -27.56
C SER A 159 -2.23 17.07 -28.31
N SER A 160 -0.98 16.64 -28.55
CA SER A 160 -0.65 15.40 -29.26
C SER A 160 -1.21 14.13 -28.60
N ILE A 161 -1.45 14.18 -27.29
CA ILE A 161 -2.00 13.05 -26.52
C ILE A 161 -3.38 13.37 -25.92
N GLN A 162 -4.04 14.44 -26.40
CA GLN A 162 -5.32 14.90 -25.84
C GLN A 162 -5.24 15.09 -24.31
N GLY A 163 -4.15 15.69 -23.82
CA GLY A 163 -3.84 15.78 -22.39
C GLY A 163 -3.26 17.10 -21.93
N ALA A 164 -2.83 17.13 -20.68
CA ALA A 164 -2.14 18.24 -20.06
C ALA A 164 -1.17 17.75 -18.98
N ALA A 165 -0.05 18.45 -18.82
CA ALA A 165 0.76 18.37 -17.62
C ALA A 165 0.17 19.33 -16.57
N ILE A 166 0.09 18.86 -15.34
CA ILE A 166 -0.46 19.56 -14.19
C ILE A 166 0.43 19.35 -12.97
N SER A 167 0.44 20.29 -12.03
CA SER A 167 1.01 20.11 -10.70
C SER A 167 -0.15 19.97 -9.71
N ALA A 168 -0.27 18.83 -9.03
CA ALA A 168 -1.24 18.61 -7.97
C ALA A 168 -0.64 19.02 -6.62
N GLU A 169 -1.30 19.92 -5.90
CA GLU A 169 -0.80 20.43 -4.63
C GLU A 169 -1.03 19.40 -3.51
N HIS A 170 -0.01 19.04 -2.74
CA HIS A 170 -0.12 18.08 -1.64
C HIS A 170 -1.18 18.53 -0.61
N SER A 171 -1.20 19.82 -0.30
CA SER A 171 -2.18 20.42 0.62
C SER A 171 -3.63 20.34 0.13
N ARG A 172 -3.84 20.16 -1.19
CA ARG A 172 -5.16 20.05 -1.83
C ARG A 172 -5.39 18.69 -2.49
N ALA A 173 -4.61 17.67 -2.12
CA ALA A 173 -4.74 16.32 -2.67
C ALA A 173 -6.14 15.72 -2.46
N ALA A 174 -6.81 16.06 -1.36
CA ALA A 174 -8.20 15.65 -1.11
C ALA A 174 -9.19 16.27 -2.11
N ASP A 175 -9.03 17.56 -2.44
CA ASP A 175 -9.85 18.26 -3.43
C ASP A 175 -9.57 17.72 -4.83
N PHE A 176 -8.29 17.45 -5.13
CA PHE A 176 -7.87 16.78 -6.35
C PHE A 176 -8.55 15.43 -6.50
N TRP A 177 -8.46 14.57 -5.49
CA TRP A 177 -9.11 13.28 -5.46
C TRP A 177 -10.63 13.38 -5.64
N ALA A 178 -11.27 14.31 -4.95
CA ALA A 178 -12.71 14.53 -5.06
C ALA A 178 -13.12 14.97 -6.46
N SER A 179 -12.32 15.81 -7.12
CA SER A 179 -12.56 16.26 -8.49
C SER A 179 -12.31 15.17 -9.55
N LEU A 180 -11.39 14.24 -9.28
CA LEU A 180 -11.13 13.07 -10.13
C LEU A 180 -12.23 12.01 -10.05
N THR A 181 -12.83 11.85 -8.87
CA THR A 181 -13.76 10.74 -8.58
C THR A 181 -15.23 11.18 -8.47
N GLY A 182 -15.50 12.48 -8.40
CA GLY A 182 -16.84 13.04 -8.22
C GLY A 182 -17.40 12.82 -6.81
N THR A 183 -16.52 12.74 -5.80
CA THR A 183 -16.90 12.40 -4.41
C THR A 183 -17.09 13.61 -3.48
N GLY A 184 -17.23 14.82 -4.03
CA GLY A 184 -17.57 16.02 -3.26
C GLY A 184 -18.88 15.89 -2.48
N ASP A 185 -18.86 16.30 -1.20
CA ASP A 185 -19.98 16.46 -0.27
C ASP A 185 -21.02 15.32 -0.17
N THR A 186 -20.60 14.07 -0.01
CA THR A 186 -21.48 13.04 0.59
C THR A 186 -20.81 12.30 1.73
N ALA A 187 -21.51 12.27 2.87
CA ALA A 187 -21.11 11.69 4.14
C ALA A 187 -20.60 10.25 4.04
N ALA A 188 -19.71 9.91 4.98
CA ALA A 188 -18.75 8.80 5.01
C ALA A 188 -19.30 7.34 5.02
N GLY A 189 -20.50 7.08 4.51
CA GLY A 189 -21.09 5.73 4.52
C GLY A 189 -21.12 4.98 3.18
N GLY A 190 -20.84 5.65 2.05
CA GLY A 190 -21.13 5.09 0.69
C GLY A 190 -20.04 5.20 -0.38
N ARG A 191 -18.81 5.62 -0.02
CA ARG A 191 -17.72 5.95 -0.97
C ARG A 191 -17.23 4.75 -1.80
N ALA A 192 -17.01 3.61 -1.16
CA ALA A 192 -16.53 2.40 -1.85
C ALA A 192 -17.58 1.82 -2.81
N ALA A 193 -18.86 1.81 -2.40
CA ALA A 193 -19.95 1.26 -3.21
C ALA A 193 -20.24 2.09 -4.49
N ARG A 194 -20.11 3.43 -4.41
CA ARG A 194 -20.29 4.32 -5.57
C ARG A 194 -19.12 4.27 -6.55
N SER A 195 -17.89 4.17 -6.05
CA SER A 195 -16.70 3.99 -6.91
C SER A 195 -16.66 2.60 -7.57
N ALA A 196 -17.16 1.56 -6.88
CA ALA A 196 -17.36 0.25 -7.48
C ALA A 196 -18.45 0.28 -8.58
N THR A 197 -19.50 1.08 -8.40
CA THR A 197 -20.58 1.26 -9.40
C THR A 197 -20.12 2.02 -10.64
N SER A 198 -19.16 2.95 -10.53
CA SER A 198 -18.63 3.70 -11.67
C SER A 198 -17.59 2.91 -12.49
N GLY A 199 -17.30 1.66 -12.11
CA GLY A 199 -16.33 0.80 -12.80
C GLY A 199 -14.92 1.37 -12.83
N GLY A 200 -14.54 2.18 -11.83
CA GLY A 200 -13.21 2.80 -11.78
C GLY A 200 -12.98 3.87 -12.85
N ARG A 201 -14.03 4.48 -13.40
CA ARG A 201 -13.92 5.59 -14.35
C ARG A 201 -13.79 6.93 -13.61
N LEU A 202 -12.84 7.75 -14.04
CA LEU A 202 -12.66 9.13 -13.57
C LEU A 202 -13.75 10.05 -14.15
N VAL A 203 -14.14 11.08 -13.40
CA VAL A 203 -15.13 12.07 -13.84
C VAL A 203 -14.47 13.20 -14.64
N GLY A 204 -15.27 14.18 -15.06
CA GLY A 204 -14.75 15.34 -15.80
C GLY A 204 -14.19 15.01 -17.19
N GLY A 205 -14.48 13.81 -17.69
CA GLY A 205 -13.97 13.34 -18.98
C GLY A 205 -12.49 12.96 -18.97
N ILE A 206 -11.89 12.76 -17.80
CA ILE A 206 -10.51 12.31 -17.63
C ILE A 206 -10.44 10.80 -17.95
N ALA A 207 -9.44 10.40 -18.72
CA ALA A 207 -9.22 9.03 -19.14
C ALA A 207 -8.15 8.34 -18.29
N LYS A 208 -6.98 8.97 -18.12
CA LYS A 208 -5.87 8.42 -17.34
C LYS A 208 -5.05 9.51 -16.67
N VAL A 209 -4.49 9.20 -15.48
CA VAL A 209 -3.54 10.03 -14.73
C VAL A 209 -2.27 9.23 -14.42
N TRP A 210 -1.09 9.85 -14.56
CA TRP A 210 0.21 9.25 -14.21
C TRP A 210 1.26 10.32 -13.85
N LEU A 211 2.39 9.92 -13.26
CA LEU A 211 3.50 10.81 -12.90
C LEU A 211 4.13 11.45 -14.15
N ASP A 212 4.42 12.75 -14.08
CA ASP A 212 5.20 13.48 -15.07
C ASP A 212 6.68 13.38 -14.68
N GLY A 213 7.39 12.43 -15.31
CA GLY A 213 8.76 12.06 -14.99
C GLY A 213 9.83 13.01 -15.54
#